data_AF-A0A431HUX6-F1
#
_entry.id   AF-A0A431HUX6-F1
#
_cell.length_a   1.000
_cell.length_b   1.000
_cell.length_c   1.000
_cell.angle_alpha   90.00
_cell.angle_beta   90.00
_cell.angle_gamma   90.00
#
_symmetry.space_group_name_H-M   'P 1'
#
loop_
_entity.id
_entity.type
_entity.pdbx_description
1 polymer ?
#
loop_
_entity_poly.entity_id
_entity_poly.type
_entity_poly.pdbx_seq_one_letter_code
_entity_poly.pdbx_strand_id
1 'polypeptide(L)'
;MLLIAGQPLYAGPLDVVLAPKPAASSAANPPANSNEERSRLLLKLQQAEQQQAALATLPEGLDKSQRSFWLDMAAHAYRSHLASLTALQALVARAKDEQLQLAGGKPANETELRKMQQLGQRAIDNLDRRLAIRERGMDVQRDELQRAQAEQRKRQEQLEALPPQSAKRADALRALELAQIKTNAWSATVGANDAMQHYVRARLQEQRKHELELDNLSAEQVRNGLDDAQLQQERSDIEQKQQQYNQLRDQLEAEASRLHGQLDDARQTSERLQNLLNDAADAEKTTLATRLQAALQQQQLLQQTLETNALR
;
A
#
# COMPACT_ATOMS: atom_id res chain seq x y z
N MET A 1 50.60 -32.22 50.44
CA MET A 1 49.86 -30.97 50.12
C MET A 1 49.80 -30.85 48.61
N LEU A 2 48.60 -31.00 48.05
CA LEU A 2 48.29 -30.80 46.63
C LEU A 2 48.12 -29.31 46.33
N LEU A 3 48.62 -28.84 45.19
CA LEU A 3 48.11 -27.68 44.47
C LEU A 3 48.11 -28.01 42.98
N ILE A 4 46.97 -28.54 42.52
CA ILE A 4 46.62 -28.68 41.10
C ILE A 4 46.07 -27.33 40.67
N ALA A 5 46.78 -26.64 39.78
CA ALA A 5 46.28 -25.44 39.12
C ALA A 5 45.26 -25.84 38.04
N GLY A 6 43.97 -25.71 38.36
CA GLY A 6 42.86 -25.92 37.45
C GLY A 6 42.73 -24.77 36.46
N GLN A 7 42.65 -25.11 35.17
CA GLN A 7 42.29 -24.18 34.11
C GLN A 7 40.82 -23.72 34.24
N PRO A 8 40.47 -22.51 33.76
CA PRO A 8 39.08 -22.05 33.75
C PRO A 8 38.26 -22.86 32.74
N LEU A 9 37.18 -23.47 33.23
CA LEU A 9 36.18 -24.16 32.43
C LEU A 9 35.48 -23.17 31.50
N TYR A 10 35.61 -23.40 30.20
CA TYR A 10 34.77 -22.79 29.17
C TYR A 10 33.31 -23.21 29.39
N ALA A 11 32.44 -22.24 29.69
CA ALA A 11 31.00 -22.44 29.74
C ALA A 11 30.44 -22.62 28.31
N GLY A 12 29.71 -23.72 28.09
CA GLY A 12 28.99 -23.99 26.85
C GLY A 12 27.70 -23.16 26.72
N PRO A 13 27.09 -23.11 25.52
CA PRO A 13 26.00 -22.18 25.18
C PRO A 13 24.62 -22.52 25.78
N LEU A 14 24.55 -23.26 26.89
CA LEU A 14 23.29 -23.75 27.48
C LEU A 14 22.92 -23.12 28.84
N ASP A 15 23.76 -22.27 29.43
CA ASP A 15 23.47 -21.67 30.75
C ASP A 15 22.65 -20.36 30.71
N VAL A 16 22.15 -19.93 29.54
CA VAL A 16 21.33 -18.70 29.43
C VAL A 16 19.82 -18.97 29.62
N VAL A 17 19.39 -20.23 29.80
CA VAL A 17 17.96 -20.58 29.79
C VAL A 17 17.27 -20.49 31.16
N LEU A 18 17.99 -20.25 32.26
CA LEU A 18 17.42 -20.29 33.62
C LEU A 18 17.41 -18.96 34.39
N ALA A 19 17.35 -17.82 33.69
CA ALA A 19 16.99 -16.55 34.33
C ALA A 19 15.45 -16.35 34.33
N PRO A 20 14.82 -16.03 35.47
CA PRO A 20 13.37 -15.83 35.54
C PRO A 20 12.95 -14.57 34.76
N LYS A 21 11.94 -14.73 33.89
CA LYS A 21 11.25 -13.67 33.15
C LYS A 21 10.77 -12.55 34.09
N PRO A 22 11.09 -11.27 33.86
CA PRO A 22 10.19 -10.19 34.22
C PRO A 22 9.10 -10.05 33.14
N ALA A 23 7.98 -9.48 33.57
CA ALA A 23 6.69 -9.43 32.89
C ALA A 23 6.76 -8.97 31.41
N ALA A 24 5.83 -9.52 30.62
CA ALA A 24 5.54 -9.11 29.26
C ALA A 24 5.15 -7.63 29.20
N SER A 25 6.14 -6.77 28.96
CA SER A 25 5.94 -5.50 28.30
C SER A 25 6.06 -5.78 26.80
N SER A 26 5.00 -5.45 26.07
CA SER A 26 5.01 -5.23 24.64
C SER A 26 5.90 -4.01 24.34
N ALA A 27 7.21 -4.20 24.44
CA ALA A 27 8.20 -3.28 23.94
C ALA A 27 8.61 -3.79 22.56
N ALA A 28 8.24 -3.04 21.52
CA ALA A 28 8.89 -3.14 20.24
C ALA A 28 10.41 -3.11 20.49
N ASN A 29 11.14 -4.15 20.06
CA ASN A 29 12.59 -4.11 20.08
C ASN A 29 13.02 -2.80 19.38
N PRO A 30 13.80 -1.93 20.04
CA PRO A 30 14.32 -0.75 19.39
C PRO A 30 15.15 -1.22 18.18
N PRO A 31 15.14 -0.49 17.06
CA PRO A 31 15.95 -0.86 15.90
C PRO A 31 17.40 -0.95 16.37
N ALA A 32 18.00 -2.13 16.22
CA ALA A 32 19.42 -2.30 16.45
C ALA A 32 20.16 -1.21 15.67
N ASN A 33 21.20 -0.62 16.26
CA ASN A 33 22.05 0.31 15.51
C ASN A 33 22.39 -0.33 14.17
N SER A 34 22.15 0.36 13.04
CA SER A 34 22.28 -0.25 11.71
C SER A 34 23.64 -0.94 11.45
N ASN A 35 24.69 -0.50 12.17
CA ASN A 35 26.01 -1.12 12.17
C ASN A 35 26.07 -2.46 12.92
N GLU A 36 25.36 -2.61 14.04
CA GLU A 36 25.25 -3.87 14.79
C GLU A 36 24.47 -4.91 13.99
N GLU A 37 23.35 -4.50 13.38
CA GLU A 37 22.56 -5.38 12.53
C GLU A 37 23.34 -5.82 11.29
N ARG A 38 24.04 -4.90 10.62
CA ARG A 38 24.93 -5.22 9.50
C ARG A 38 26.00 -6.24 9.91
N SER A 39 26.65 -6.03 11.05
CA SER A 39 27.69 -6.95 11.56
C SER A 39 27.12 -8.34 11.85
N ARG A 40 25.93 -8.41 12.46
CA ARG A 40 25.21 -9.66 12.71
C ARG A 40 24.86 -10.40 11.41
N LEU A 41 24.40 -9.68 10.39
CA LEU A 41 24.05 -10.27 9.09
C LEU A 41 25.28 -10.79 8.34
N LEU A 42 26.40 -10.06 8.39
CA LEU A 42 27.67 -10.53 7.80
C LEU A 42 28.15 -11.82 8.46
N LEU A 43 28.08 -11.91 9.80
CA LEU A 43 28.43 -13.13 10.52
C LEU A 43 27.55 -14.31 10.08
N LYS A 44 26.22 -14.09 9.98
CA LYS A 44 25.28 -15.13 9.55
C LYS A 44 25.50 -15.56 8.09
N LEU A 45 25.84 -14.63 7.20
CA LEU A 45 26.19 -14.93 5.81
C LEU A 45 27.45 -15.79 5.75
N GLN A 46 28.50 -15.40 6.49
CA GLN A 46 29.74 -16.17 6.56
C GLN A 46 29.51 -17.58 7.11
N GLN A 47 28.67 -17.74 8.14
CA GLN A 47 28.29 -19.05 8.66
C GLN A 47 27.55 -19.92 7.63
N ALA A 48 26.61 -19.33 6.87
CA ALA A 48 25.90 -20.05 5.82
C ALA A 48 26.85 -20.51 4.70
N GLU A 49 27.77 -19.65 4.27
CA GLU A 49 28.78 -19.96 3.26
C GLU A 49 29.76 -21.05 3.73
N GLN A 50 30.17 -21.02 5.00
CA GLN A 50 30.99 -22.07 5.61
C GLN A 50 30.27 -23.41 5.64
N GLN A 51 28.99 -23.42 6.04
CA GLN A 51 28.17 -24.64 6.03
C GLN A 51 28.00 -25.18 4.61
N GLN A 52 27.84 -24.30 3.63
CA GLN A 52 27.73 -24.69 2.23
C GLN A 52 29.03 -25.27 1.66
N ALA A 53 30.18 -24.69 2.02
CA ALA A 53 31.48 -25.26 1.69
C ALA A 53 31.69 -26.65 2.33
N ALA A 54 31.26 -26.83 3.58
CA ALA A 54 31.31 -28.13 4.25
C ALA A 54 30.36 -29.17 3.61
N LEU A 55 29.22 -28.76 3.06
CA LEU A 55 28.35 -29.66 2.29
C LEU A 55 28.98 -30.09 0.96
N ALA A 56 29.82 -29.25 0.34
CA ALA A 56 30.43 -29.55 -0.95
C ALA A 56 31.28 -30.83 -0.90
N THR A 57 31.93 -31.12 0.24
CA THR A 57 32.76 -32.31 0.46
C THR A 57 31.97 -33.59 0.75
N LEU A 58 30.65 -33.51 0.95
CA LEU A 58 29.79 -34.67 1.17
C LEU A 58 29.38 -35.32 -0.16
N PRO A 59 29.15 -36.65 -0.19
CA PRO A 59 28.63 -37.34 -1.36
C PRO A 59 27.27 -36.77 -1.78
N GLU A 60 26.96 -36.83 -3.08
CA GLU A 60 25.65 -36.42 -3.57
C GLU A 60 24.53 -37.29 -3.03
N GLY A 61 23.43 -36.65 -2.64
CA GLY A 61 22.28 -37.30 -2.05
C GLY A 61 21.18 -36.30 -1.70
N LEU A 62 19.99 -36.82 -1.40
CA LEU A 62 18.81 -36.01 -1.10
C LEU A 62 19.07 -35.04 0.07
N ASP A 63 19.72 -35.51 1.13
CA ASP A 63 20.04 -34.69 2.31
C ASP A 63 20.97 -33.52 1.97
N LYS A 64 21.98 -33.73 1.12
CA LYS A 64 22.88 -32.68 0.65
C LYS A 64 22.09 -31.62 -0.14
N SER A 65 21.23 -32.07 -1.07
CA SER A 65 20.44 -31.17 -1.92
C SER A 65 19.44 -30.32 -1.14
N GLN A 66 18.79 -30.90 -0.11
CA GLN A 66 17.87 -30.16 0.74
C GLN A 66 18.61 -29.13 1.59
N ARG A 67 19.72 -29.52 2.22
CA ARG A 67 20.53 -28.62 3.03
C ARG A 67 21.12 -27.48 2.19
N SER A 68 21.62 -27.77 0.98
CA SER A 68 22.15 -26.75 0.08
C SER A 68 21.09 -25.74 -0.32
N PHE A 69 19.89 -26.19 -0.71
CA PHE A 69 18.79 -25.30 -1.08
C PHE A 69 18.45 -24.29 0.03
N TRP A 70 18.30 -24.76 1.27
CA TRP A 70 17.95 -23.87 2.39
C TRP A 70 19.10 -22.91 2.74
N LEU A 71 20.36 -23.34 2.64
CA LEU A 71 21.52 -22.48 2.85
C LEU A 71 21.66 -21.42 1.76
N ASP A 72 21.46 -21.78 0.49
CA ASP A 72 21.43 -20.85 -0.63
C ASP A 72 20.34 -19.79 -0.44
N MET A 73 19.15 -20.22 -0.04
CA MET A 73 18.04 -19.32 0.25
C MET A 73 18.40 -18.35 1.38
N ALA A 74 19.01 -18.84 2.47
CA ALA A 74 19.45 -18.01 3.59
C ALA A 74 20.52 -17.01 3.17
N ALA A 75 21.56 -17.45 2.44
CA ALA A 75 22.66 -16.60 1.99
C ALA A 75 22.15 -15.49 1.05
N HIS A 76 21.28 -15.83 0.10
CA HIS A 76 20.63 -14.85 -0.76
C HIS A 76 19.82 -13.82 0.05
N ALA A 77 19.03 -14.29 1.03
CA ALA A 77 18.26 -13.40 1.88
C ALA A 77 19.15 -12.46 2.72
N TYR A 78 20.24 -12.95 3.31
CA TYR A 78 21.17 -12.09 4.06
C TYR A 78 21.82 -11.03 3.16
N ARG A 79 22.23 -11.39 1.94
CA ARG A 79 22.77 -10.42 0.97
C ARG A 79 21.74 -9.37 0.57
N SER A 80 20.49 -9.78 0.34
CA SER A 80 19.37 -8.88 0.03
C SER A 80 19.08 -7.92 1.20
N HIS A 81 19.11 -8.42 2.44
CA HIS A 81 18.95 -7.60 3.63
C HIS A 81 20.08 -6.56 3.72
N LEU A 82 21.34 -6.98 3.59
CA LEU A 82 22.51 -6.08 3.60
C LEU A 82 22.44 -4.99 2.52
N ALA A 83 22.00 -5.35 1.30
CA ALA A 83 21.80 -4.40 0.22
C ALA A 83 20.72 -3.36 0.57
N SER A 84 19.60 -3.80 1.15
CA SER A 84 18.50 -2.93 1.58
C SER A 84 18.94 -1.94 2.67
N LEU A 85 19.71 -2.41 3.66
CA LEU A 85 20.28 -1.54 4.70
C LEU A 85 21.26 -0.51 4.11
N THR A 86 22.13 -0.94 3.19
CA THR A 86 23.09 -0.04 2.53
C THR A 86 22.36 1.03 1.72
N ALA A 87 21.32 0.64 0.98
CA ALA A 87 20.51 1.56 0.20
C ALA A 87 19.74 2.55 1.10
N LEU A 88 19.20 2.09 2.23
CA LEU A 88 18.55 2.95 3.21
C LEU A 88 19.53 3.94 3.87
N GLN A 89 20.74 3.50 4.21
CA GLN A 89 21.80 4.38 4.69
C GLN A 89 22.16 5.45 3.66
N ALA A 90 22.27 5.09 2.38
CA ALA A 90 22.53 6.05 1.30
C ALA A 90 21.39 7.07 1.14
N LEU A 91 20.13 6.64 1.26
CA LEU A 91 18.97 7.55 1.23
C LEU A 91 19.01 8.54 2.40
N VAL A 92 19.32 8.06 3.62
CA VAL A 92 19.41 8.92 4.80
C VAL A 92 20.57 9.91 4.69
N ALA A 93 21.73 9.47 4.16
CA ALA A 93 22.87 10.35 3.92
C ALA A 93 22.49 11.46 2.92
N ARG A 94 21.86 11.09 1.79
CA ARG A 94 21.38 12.05 0.79
C ARG A 94 20.39 13.06 1.36
N ALA A 95 19.51 12.64 2.26
CA ALA A 95 18.54 13.53 2.90
C ALA A 95 19.21 14.52 3.89
N LYS A 96 20.33 14.13 4.52
CA LYS A 96 21.06 14.99 5.48
C LYS A 96 21.87 16.09 4.80
N ASP A 97 22.32 15.86 3.57
CA ASP A 97 23.07 16.87 2.82
C ASP A 97 22.17 18.01 2.30
N GLU A 98 20.87 18.04 2.68
CA GLU A 98 19.80 18.99 2.33
C GLU A 98 19.60 19.27 0.83
N GLN A 99 20.48 18.76 -0.02
CA GLN A 99 20.32 18.73 -1.45
C GLN A 99 19.47 17.53 -1.81
N LEU A 100 18.15 17.69 -1.64
CA LEU A 100 17.19 17.05 -2.54
C LEU A 100 17.46 17.61 -3.94
N GLN A 101 18.53 17.13 -4.57
CA GLN A 101 18.80 17.42 -5.97
C GLN A 101 17.65 16.77 -6.73
N LEU A 102 16.76 17.60 -7.27
CA LEU A 102 15.89 17.21 -8.37
C LEU A 102 16.77 16.44 -9.36
N ALA A 103 16.45 15.18 -9.62
CA ALA A 103 17.25 14.35 -10.51
C ALA A 103 17.24 15.02 -11.90
N GLY A 104 18.31 15.73 -12.25
CA GLY A 104 18.40 16.55 -13.46
C GLY A 104 18.53 18.06 -13.24
N GLY A 105 18.48 18.56 -12.00
CA GLY A 105 18.51 20.00 -11.69
C GLY A 105 17.11 20.65 -11.73
N LYS A 106 17.06 21.98 -11.59
CA LYS A 106 15.80 22.73 -11.77
C LYS A 106 15.37 22.63 -13.24
N PRO A 107 14.07 22.42 -13.53
CA PRO A 107 13.60 22.34 -14.92
C PRO A 107 13.88 23.65 -15.65
N ALA A 108 14.42 23.57 -16.87
CA ALA A 108 14.76 24.75 -17.66
C ALA A 108 13.53 25.40 -18.31
N ASN A 109 12.43 24.65 -18.47
CA ASN A 109 11.17 25.13 -19.02
C ASN A 109 9.96 24.29 -18.56
N GLU A 110 8.74 24.77 -18.86
CA GLU A 110 7.48 24.12 -18.49
C GLU A 110 7.33 22.70 -19.10
N THR A 111 7.84 22.47 -20.31
CA THR A 111 7.78 21.15 -20.94
C THR A 111 8.65 20.15 -20.18
N GLU A 112 9.83 20.56 -19.73
CA GLU A 112 10.73 19.76 -18.91
C GLU A 112 10.14 19.51 -17.52
N LEU A 113 9.54 20.53 -16.90
CA LEU A 113 8.81 20.41 -15.63
C LEU A 113 7.69 19.34 -15.73
N ARG A 114 6.83 19.42 -16.76
CA ARG A 114 5.76 18.44 -16.98
C ARG A 114 6.31 17.03 -17.21
N LYS A 115 7.42 16.89 -17.93
CA LYS A 115 8.10 15.59 -18.11
C LYS A 115 8.63 15.04 -16.79
N MET A 116 9.26 15.90 -15.98
CA MET A 116 9.76 15.51 -14.65
C MET A 116 8.63 15.08 -13.71
N GLN A 117 7.50 15.80 -13.70
CA GLN A 117 6.30 15.41 -12.96
C GLN A 117 5.75 14.05 -13.43
N GLN A 118 5.60 13.83 -14.74
CA GLN A 118 5.14 12.55 -15.27
C GLN A 118 6.08 11.38 -14.92
N LEU A 119 7.40 11.62 -14.96
CA LEU A 119 8.40 10.62 -14.55
C LEU A 119 8.34 10.35 -13.04
N GLY A 120 8.17 11.40 -12.23
CA GLY A 120 7.97 11.30 -10.77
C GLY A 120 6.75 10.44 -10.43
N GLN A 121 5.60 10.76 -11.01
CA GLN A 121 4.36 10.00 -10.80
C GLN A 121 4.52 8.53 -11.21
N ARG A 122 5.14 8.26 -12.38
CA ARG A 122 5.41 6.87 -12.81
C ARG A 122 6.34 6.13 -11.84
N ALA A 123 7.32 6.82 -11.27
CA ALA A 123 8.22 6.24 -10.28
C ALA A 123 7.48 5.91 -8.97
N ILE A 124 6.61 6.81 -8.51
CA ILE A 124 5.73 6.61 -7.34
C ILE A 124 4.83 5.40 -7.57
N ASP A 125 4.11 5.35 -8.69
CA ASP A 125 3.22 4.23 -9.03
C ASP A 125 3.98 2.90 -9.08
N ASN A 126 5.21 2.90 -9.60
CA ASN A 126 6.05 1.70 -9.64
C ASN A 126 6.45 1.23 -8.24
N LEU A 127 6.83 2.17 -7.35
CA LEU A 127 7.20 1.89 -5.98
C LEU A 127 5.99 1.39 -5.16
N ASP A 128 4.83 2.02 -5.32
CA ASP A 128 3.58 1.61 -4.67
C ASP A 128 3.16 0.20 -5.11
N ARG A 129 3.23 -0.11 -6.41
CA ARG A 129 2.98 -1.48 -6.91
C ARG A 129 3.96 -2.50 -6.33
N ARG A 130 5.27 -2.17 -6.28
CA ARG A 130 6.28 -3.05 -5.69
C ARG A 130 6.03 -3.30 -4.21
N LEU A 131 5.61 -2.27 -3.46
CA LEU A 131 5.27 -2.39 -2.05
C LEU A 131 4.06 -3.32 -1.86
N ALA A 132 2.98 -3.09 -2.61
CA ALA A 132 1.76 -3.91 -2.54
C ALA A 132 2.00 -5.39 -2.88
N ILE A 133 2.82 -5.70 -3.90
CA ILE A 133 3.19 -7.08 -4.24
C ILE A 133 3.94 -7.74 -3.08
N ARG A 134 4.87 -7.02 -2.44
CA ARG A 134 5.64 -7.55 -1.31
C ARG A 134 4.78 -7.75 -0.07
N GLU A 135 3.89 -6.82 0.24
CA GLU A 135 2.98 -6.94 1.39
C GLU A 135 2.11 -8.20 1.29
N ARG A 136 1.55 -8.48 0.11
CA ARG A 136 0.79 -9.72 -0.14
C ARG A 136 1.63 -10.99 0.03
N GLY A 137 2.92 -10.94 -0.34
CA GLY A 137 3.83 -12.08 -0.22
C GLY A 137 4.33 -12.33 1.21
N MET A 138 4.36 -11.31 2.07
CA MET A 138 4.94 -11.44 3.41
C MET A 138 4.13 -12.34 4.34
N ASP A 139 2.80 -12.36 4.22
CA ASP A 139 1.96 -13.19 5.08
C ASP A 139 2.26 -14.68 4.84
N VAL A 140 2.38 -15.08 3.56
CA VAL A 140 2.78 -16.44 3.19
C VAL A 140 4.16 -16.80 3.76
N GLN A 141 5.13 -15.88 3.68
CA GLN A 141 6.47 -16.12 4.22
C GLN A 141 6.49 -16.21 5.76
N ARG A 142 5.63 -15.45 6.44
CA ARG A 142 5.45 -15.52 7.89
C ARG A 142 4.80 -16.84 8.30
N ASP A 143 3.81 -17.30 7.56
CA ASP A 143 3.18 -18.60 7.78
C ASP A 143 4.20 -19.74 7.59
N GLU A 144 5.02 -19.69 6.54
CA GLU A 144 6.09 -20.67 6.32
C GLU A 144 7.15 -20.62 7.42
N LEU A 145 7.50 -19.44 7.93
CA LEU A 145 8.38 -19.31 9.10
C LEU A 145 7.76 -19.97 10.35
N GLN A 146 6.48 -19.71 10.62
CA GLN A 146 5.78 -20.33 11.75
C GLN A 146 5.74 -21.85 11.63
N ARG A 147 5.46 -22.38 10.43
CA ARG A 147 5.51 -23.82 10.14
C ARG A 147 6.90 -24.41 10.36
N ALA A 148 7.94 -23.74 9.88
CA ALA A 148 9.33 -24.18 10.08
C ALA A 148 9.72 -24.18 11.58
N GLN A 149 9.31 -23.16 12.34
CA GLN A 149 9.53 -23.11 13.79
C GLN A 149 8.78 -24.22 14.53
N ALA A 150 7.53 -24.50 14.17
CA ALA A 150 6.75 -25.60 14.73
C ALA A 150 7.39 -26.96 14.41
N GLU A 151 7.86 -27.15 13.17
CA GLU A 151 8.59 -28.35 12.76
C GLU A 151 9.87 -28.51 13.59
N GLN A 152 10.68 -27.45 13.74
CA GLN A 152 11.90 -27.47 14.54
C GLN A 152 11.64 -27.89 16.00
N ARG A 153 10.60 -27.31 16.64
CA ARG A 153 10.21 -27.70 18.01
C ARG A 153 9.85 -29.17 18.09
N LYS A 154 9.04 -29.66 17.14
CA LYS A 154 8.68 -31.09 17.07
C LYS A 154 9.91 -32.00 16.89
N ARG A 155 10.89 -31.60 16.07
CA ARG A 155 12.14 -32.37 15.92
C ARG A 155 12.98 -32.37 17.19
N GLN A 156 12.98 -31.26 17.92
CA GLN A 156 13.67 -31.14 19.21
C GLN A 156 13.03 -32.05 20.26
N GLU A 157 11.70 -32.04 20.38
CA GLU A 157 10.95 -32.93 21.26
C GLU A 157 11.22 -34.41 20.94
N GLN A 158 11.26 -34.76 19.64
CA GLN A 158 11.60 -36.12 19.20
C GLN A 158 13.02 -36.53 19.59
N LEU A 159 13.99 -35.62 19.51
CA LEU A 159 15.36 -35.88 19.93
C LEU A 159 15.46 -36.07 21.45
N GLU A 160 14.75 -35.25 22.22
CA GLU A 160 14.72 -35.30 23.68
C GLU A 160 14.03 -36.56 24.21
N ALA A 161 12.98 -37.04 23.51
CA ALA A 161 12.29 -38.29 23.83
C ALA A 161 13.12 -39.56 23.57
N LEU A 162 14.20 -39.47 22.79
CA LEU A 162 15.06 -40.62 22.49
C LEU A 162 16.09 -40.84 23.61
N PRO A 163 16.32 -42.10 24.04
CA PRO A 163 17.39 -42.43 24.97
C PRO A 163 18.77 -41.96 24.46
N PRO A 164 19.70 -41.56 25.35
CA PRO A 164 21.05 -41.10 24.96
C PRO A 164 21.84 -42.07 24.09
N GLN A 165 21.65 -43.38 24.30
CA GLN A 165 22.36 -44.45 23.60
C GLN A 165 21.57 -45.02 22.40
N SER A 166 20.44 -44.40 22.01
CA SER A 166 19.62 -44.90 20.91
C SER A 166 20.33 -44.74 19.57
N ALA A 167 20.34 -45.81 18.76
CA ALA A 167 20.84 -45.76 17.38
C ALA A 167 20.08 -44.73 16.50
N LYS A 168 18.81 -44.43 16.83
CA LYS A 168 17.98 -43.45 16.11
C LYS A 168 18.32 -41.99 16.41
N ARG A 169 19.16 -41.73 17.42
CA ARG A 169 19.52 -40.38 17.87
C ARG A 169 20.32 -39.62 16.82
N ALA A 170 21.18 -40.31 16.06
CA ALA A 170 21.95 -39.71 14.98
C ALA A 170 21.06 -39.19 13.84
N ASP A 171 19.99 -39.90 13.51
CA ASP A 171 19.03 -39.47 12.48
C ASP A 171 18.14 -38.33 12.99
N ALA A 172 17.74 -38.37 14.27
CA ALA A 172 17.01 -37.28 14.91
C ALA A 172 17.82 -35.97 14.96
N LEU A 173 19.12 -36.05 15.24
CA LEU A 173 20.04 -34.90 15.18
C LEU A 173 20.12 -34.32 13.77
N ARG A 174 20.32 -35.18 12.75
CA ARG A 174 20.37 -34.74 11.35
C ARG A 174 19.07 -34.08 10.89
N ALA A 175 17.92 -34.56 11.36
CA ALA A 175 16.61 -33.98 11.08
C ALA A 175 16.40 -32.63 11.81
N LEU A 176 16.87 -32.51 13.06
CA LEU A 176 16.83 -31.26 13.81
C LEU A 176 17.71 -30.19 13.16
N GLU A 177 18.92 -30.54 12.74
CA GLU A 177 19.83 -29.65 12.01
C GLU A 177 19.16 -29.12 10.73
N LEU A 178 18.54 -30.00 9.93
CA LEU A 178 17.84 -29.58 8.72
C LEU A 178 16.67 -28.63 9.03
N ALA A 179 15.89 -28.92 10.08
CA ALA A 179 14.82 -28.04 10.53
C ALA A 179 15.34 -26.68 10.99
N GLN A 180 16.48 -26.62 11.68
CA GLN A 180 17.14 -25.37 12.08
C GLN A 180 17.60 -24.56 10.85
N ILE A 181 18.22 -25.19 9.86
CA ILE A 181 18.64 -24.52 8.61
C ILE A 181 17.42 -23.94 7.89
N LYS A 182 16.32 -24.69 7.79
CA LYS A 182 15.06 -24.24 7.19
C LYS A 182 14.47 -23.03 7.95
N THR A 183 14.43 -23.07 9.28
CA THR A 183 13.97 -21.93 10.10
C THR A 183 14.85 -20.70 9.90
N ASN A 184 16.17 -20.88 9.87
CA ASN A 184 17.12 -19.79 9.63
C ASN A 184 16.90 -19.14 8.26
N ALA A 185 16.68 -19.96 7.23
CA ALA A 185 16.44 -19.49 5.87
C ALA A 185 15.13 -18.69 5.77
N TRP A 186 14.02 -19.19 6.34
CA TRP A 186 12.76 -18.44 6.38
C TRP A 186 12.85 -17.16 7.20
N SER A 187 13.54 -17.21 8.35
CA SER A 187 13.76 -16.03 9.19
C SER A 187 14.58 -14.97 8.45
N ALA A 188 15.61 -15.38 7.70
CA ALA A 188 16.39 -14.49 6.86
C ALA A 188 15.54 -13.88 5.74
N THR A 189 14.71 -14.68 5.06
CA THR A 189 13.81 -14.22 3.99
C THR A 189 12.80 -13.19 4.48
N VAL A 190 12.17 -13.42 5.64
CA VAL A 190 11.24 -12.46 6.25
C VAL A 190 11.96 -11.17 6.59
N GLY A 191 13.12 -11.24 7.27
CA GLY A 191 13.90 -10.06 7.63
C GLY A 191 14.38 -9.26 6.40
N ALA A 192 14.81 -9.94 5.34
CA ALA A 192 15.22 -9.30 4.09
C ALA A 192 14.05 -8.57 3.40
N ASN A 193 12.86 -9.16 3.41
CA ASN A 193 11.68 -8.52 2.84
C ASN A 193 11.23 -7.30 3.66
N ASP A 194 11.25 -7.40 4.98
CA ASP A 194 10.92 -6.30 5.87
C ASP A 194 11.88 -5.11 5.65
N ALA A 195 13.19 -5.35 5.64
CA ALA A 195 14.19 -4.32 5.36
C ALA A 195 14.01 -3.69 3.96
N MET A 196 13.68 -4.49 2.95
CA MET A 196 13.38 -3.99 1.61
C MET A 196 12.09 -3.16 1.58
N GLN A 197 11.05 -3.52 2.35
CA GLN A 197 9.85 -2.69 2.49
C GLN A 197 10.18 -1.35 3.14
N HIS A 198 11.01 -1.34 4.18
CA HIS A 198 11.49 -0.11 4.80
C HIS A 198 12.22 0.79 3.79
N TYR A 199 13.14 0.21 3.00
CA TYR A 199 13.82 0.94 1.93
C TYR A 199 12.85 1.50 0.88
N VAL A 200 11.92 0.68 0.36
CA VAL A 200 10.95 1.11 -0.66
C VAL A 200 10.05 2.23 -0.12
N ARG A 201 9.56 2.12 1.12
CA ARG A 201 8.77 3.16 1.78
C ARG A 201 9.56 4.46 1.94
N ALA A 202 10.83 4.38 2.36
CA ALA A 202 11.70 5.55 2.46
C ALA A 202 11.91 6.21 1.08
N ARG A 203 12.16 5.41 0.04
CA ARG A 203 12.31 5.91 -1.33
C ARG A 203 11.03 6.57 -1.85
N LEU A 204 9.87 5.98 -1.56
CA LEU A 204 8.57 6.53 -1.92
C LEU A 204 8.33 7.88 -1.25
N GLN A 205 8.68 8.02 0.04
CA GLN A 205 8.58 9.31 0.74
C GLN A 205 9.50 10.37 0.12
N GLU A 206 10.72 10.00 -0.26
CA GLU A 206 11.64 10.92 -0.96
C GLU A 206 11.08 11.34 -2.33
N GLN A 207 10.52 10.42 -3.11
CA GLN A 207 9.90 10.75 -4.40
C GLN A 207 8.69 11.68 -4.25
N ARG A 208 7.82 11.43 -3.27
CA ARG A 208 6.69 12.31 -2.97
C ARG A 208 7.16 13.71 -2.54
N LYS A 209 8.26 13.82 -1.79
CA LYS A 209 8.86 15.12 -1.46
C LYS A 209 9.35 15.85 -2.73
N HIS A 210 10.03 15.14 -3.62
CA HIS A 210 10.47 15.72 -4.90
C HIS A 210 9.31 16.16 -5.79
N GLU A 211 8.21 15.42 -5.82
CA GLU A 211 7.00 15.83 -6.54
C GLU A 211 6.40 17.11 -5.97
N LEU A 212 6.31 17.22 -4.64
CA LEU A 212 5.87 18.45 -3.98
C LEU A 212 6.79 19.64 -4.30
N GLU A 213 8.10 19.44 -4.41
CA GLU A 213 9.05 20.47 -4.84
C GLU A 213 8.80 20.92 -6.29
N LEU A 214 8.55 19.98 -7.20
CA LEU A 214 8.21 20.28 -8.59
C LEU A 214 6.87 21.03 -8.70
N ASP A 215 5.88 20.64 -7.91
CA ASP A 215 4.58 21.31 -7.87
C ASP A 215 4.70 22.73 -7.32
N ASN A 216 5.54 22.94 -6.28
CA ASN A 216 5.83 24.27 -5.78
C ASN A 216 6.52 25.15 -6.83
N LEU A 217 7.49 24.60 -7.59
CA LEU A 217 8.12 25.31 -8.71
C LEU A 217 7.11 25.65 -9.82
N SER A 218 6.15 24.77 -10.09
CA SER A 218 5.05 25.05 -11.02
C SER A 218 4.19 26.23 -10.55
N ALA A 219 3.87 26.26 -9.25
CA ALA A 219 3.07 27.33 -8.65
C ALA A 219 3.84 28.67 -8.64
N GLU A 220 5.15 28.64 -8.40
CA GLU A 220 6.02 29.81 -8.50
C GLU A 220 6.14 30.33 -9.94
N GLN A 221 6.27 29.45 -10.93
CA GLN A 221 6.32 29.83 -12.35
C GLN A 221 4.99 30.42 -12.82
N VAL A 222 3.86 29.86 -12.40
CA VAL A 222 2.52 30.44 -12.65
C VAL A 222 2.41 31.82 -11.99
N ARG A 223 2.84 31.98 -10.73
CA ARG A 223 2.82 33.28 -10.03
C ARG A 223 3.74 34.33 -10.67
N ASN A 224 4.89 33.94 -11.20
CA ASN A 224 5.86 34.88 -11.80
C ASN A 224 5.59 35.14 -13.30
N GLY A 225 4.76 34.32 -13.96
CA GLY A 225 4.42 34.45 -15.38
C GLY A 225 3.09 35.15 -15.66
N LEU A 226 2.27 35.39 -14.63
CA LEU A 226 1.01 36.13 -14.75
C LEU A 226 1.24 37.60 -14.36
N ASP A 227 1.10 38.50 -15.32
CA ASP A 227 1.03 39.94 -15.05
C ASP A 227 -0.21 40.20 -14.20
N ASP A 228 -0.10 40.97 -13.09
CA ASP A 228 -1.22 41.20 -12.17
C ASP A 228 -2.47 41.74 -12.89
N ALA A 229 -2.26 42.46 -14.00
CA ALA A 229 -3.31 42.94 -14.89
C ALA A 229 -4.06 41.81 -15.61
N GLN A 230 -3.37 40.76 -16.06
CA GLN A 230 -4.00 39.60 -16.71
C GLN A 230 -4.79 38.76 -15.70
N LEU A 231 -4.28 38.59 -14.48
CA LEU A 231 -4.99 37.93 -13.39
C LEU A 231 -6.26 38.68 -12.98
N GLN A 232 -6.21 40.01 -12.91
CA GLN A 232 -7.40 40.82 -12.64
C GLN A 232 -8.42 40.71 -13.78
N GLN A 233 -7.96 40.66 -15.02
CA GLN A 233 -8.83 40.49 -16.18
C GLN A 233 -9.52 39.12 -16.17
N GLU A 234 -8.79 38.02 -15.98
CA GLU A 234 -9.40 36.69 -15.92
C GLU A 234 -10.35 36.53 -14.72
N ARG A 235 -10.03 37.13 -13.56
CA ARG A 235 -10.95 37.17 -12.42
C ARG A 235 -12.24 37.90 -12.76
N SER A 236 -12.14 39.05 -13.42
CA SER A 236 -13.31 39.81 -13.84
C SER A 236 -14.16 39.05 -14.87
N ASP A 237 -13.53 38.31 -15.79
CA ASP A 237 -14.23 37.48 -16.77
C ASP A 237 -14.92 36.28 -16.11
N ILE A 238 -14.28 35.65 -15.11
CA ILE A 238 -14.87 34.57 -14.31
C ILE A 238 -16.05 35.09 -13.50
N GLU A 239 -15.92 36.24 -12.84
CA GLU A 239 -16.98 36.86 -12.07
C GLU A 239 -18.18 37.20 -12.96
N GLN A 240 -17.95 37.77 -14.15
CA GLN A 240 -19.02 38.06 -15.11
C GLN A 240 -19.72 36.79 -15.59
N LYS A 241 -18.97 35.74 -15.95
CA LYS A 241 -19.55 34.45 -16.34
C LYS A 241 -20.34 33.83 -15.19
N GLN A 242 -19.84 33.92 -13.95
CA GLN A 242 -20.53 33.38 -12.78
C GLN A 242 -21.82 34.15 -12.48
N GLN A 243 -21.85 35.47 -12.68
CA GLN A 243 -23.07 36.27 -12.62
C GLN A 243 -24.07 35.85 -13.71
N GLN A 244 -23.62 35.63 -14.95
CA GLN A 244 -24.46 35.15 -16.04
C GLN A 244 -25.05 33.76 -15.75
N TYR A 245 -24.24 32.83 -15.23
CA TYR A 245 -24.72 31.51 -14.82
C TYR A 245 -25.75 31.59 -13.69
N ASN A 246 -25.52 32.43 -12.69
CA ASN A 246 -26.49 32.63 -11.60
C ASN A 246 -27.81 33.21 -12.13
N GLN A 247 -27.76 34.20 -13.02
CA GLN A 247 -28.96 34.76 -13.65
C GLN A 247 -29.73 33.71 -14.48
N LEU A 248 -29.02 32.88 -15.24
CA LEU A 248 -29.63 31.80 -16.01
C LEU A 248 -30.27 30.75 -15.08
N ARG A 249 -29.57 30.35 -14.02
CA ARG A 249 -30.10 29.43 -13.01
C ARG A 249 -31.39 29.96 -12.39
N ASP A 250 -31.40 31.23 -11.96
CA ASP A 250 -32.57 31.83 -11.33
C ASP A 250 -33.74 31.94 -12.33
N GLN A 251 -33.47 32.17 -13.62
CA GLN A 251 -34.48 32.14 -14.68
C GLN A 251 -35.05 30.74 -14.91
N LEU A 252 -34.20 29.71 -14.96
CA LEU A 252 -34.63 28.31 -15.12
C LEU A 252 -35.45 27.85 -13.91
N GLU A 253 -35.06 28.25 -12.69
CA GLU A 253 -35.78 27.91 -11.46
C GLU A 253 -37.16 28.60 -11.39
N ALA A 254 -37.24 29.87 -11.81
CA ALA A 254 -38.52 30.57 -11.93
C ALA A 254 -39.44 29.95 -12.99
N GLU A 255 -38.88 29.54 -14.14
CA GLU A 255 -39.61 28.85 -15.20
C GLU A 255 -40.09 27.47 -14.72
N ALA A 256 -39.24 26.69 -14.06
CA ALA A 256 -39.60 25.39 -13.49
C ALA A 256 -40.73 25.52 -12.46
N SER A 257 -40.65 26.51 -11.55
CA SER A 257 -41.69 26.78 -10.56
C SER A 257 -43.04 27.10 -11.21
N ARG A 258 -43.02 27.91 -12.27
CA ARG A 258 -44.22 28.26 -13.04
C ARG A 258 -44.80 27.04 -13.75
N LEU A 259 -43.96 26.23 -14.38
CA LEU A 259 -44.38 25.02 -15.09
C LEU A 259 -44.92 23.96 -14.11
N HIS A 260 -44.36 23.85 -12.91
CA HIS A 260 -44.87 22.95 -11.87
C HIS A 260 -46.27 23.36 -11.42
N GLY A 261 -46.49 24.67 -11.17
CA GLY A 261 -47.83 25.19 -10.85
C GLY A 261 -48.85 24.91 -11.96
N GLN A 262 -48.46 25.10 -13.23
CA GLN A 262 -49.33 24.79 -14.37
C GLN A 262 -49.64 23.29 -14.48
N LEU A 263 -48.67 22.42 -14.15
CA LEU A 263 -48.85 20.97 -14.15
C LEU A 263 -49.84 20.54 -13.06
N ASP A 264 -49.74 21.12 -11.87
CA ASP A 264 -50.63 20.81 -10.75
C ASP A 264 -52.07 21.29 -11.03
N ASP A 265 -52.23 22.47 -11.63
CA ASP A 265 -53.54 22.95 -12.10
C ASP A 265 -54.12 22.03 -13.19
N ALA A 266 -53.29 21.57 -14.14
CA ALA A 266 -53.68 20.60 -15.16
C ALA A 266 -54.08 19.24 -14.56
N ARG A 267 -53.40 18.79 -13.50
CA ARG A 267 -53.75 17.58 -12.74
C ARG A 267 -55.12 17.72 -12.09
N GLN A 268 -55.33 18.79 -11.32
CA GLN A 268 -56.60 19.03 -10.64
C GLN A 268 -57.78 19.15 -11.62
N THR A 269 -57.57 19.81 -12.77
CA THR A 269 -58.61 19.90 -13.80
C THR A 269 -58.91 18.56 -14.43
N SER A 270 -57.88 17.73 -14.72
CA SER A 270 -58.10 16.37 -15.23
C SER A 270 -58.87 15.48 -14.24
N GLU A 271 -58.53 15.53 -12.95
CA GLU A 271 -59.24 14.79 -11.88
C GLU A 271 -60.69 15.24 -11.75
N ARG A 272 -60.95 16.56 -11.79
CA ARG A 272 -62.32 17.09 -11.77
C ARG A 272 -63.12 16.65 -13.00
N LEU A 273 -62.53 16.73 -14.19
CA LEU A 273 -63.18 16.28 -15.44
C LEU A 273 -63.45 14.78 -15.42
N GLN A 274 -62.56 13.98 -14.82
CA GLN A 274 -62.73 12.54 -14.71
C GLN A 274 -63.84 12.17 -13.72
N ASN A 275 -63.95 12.86 -12.59
CA ASN A 275 -65.07 12.69 -11.65
C ASN A 275 -66.40 13.09 -12.30
N LEU A 276 -66.44 14.24 -12.99
CA LEU A 276 -67.63 14.69 -13.73
C LEU A 276 -68.02 13.70 -14.84
N LEU A 277 -67.05 13.11 -15.53
CA LEU A 277 -67.31 12.10 -16.57
C LEU A 277 -67.93 10.82 -16.00
N ASN A 278 -67.51 10.41 -14.80
CA ASN A 278 -68.05 9.23 -14.12
C ASN A 278 -69.52 9.43 -13.68
N ASP A 279 -69.89 10.67 -13.35
CA ASP A 279 -71.23 11.03 -12.87
C ASP A 279 -72.17 11.57 -13.96
N ALA A 280 -71.68 11.79 -15.18
CA ALA A 280 -72.43 12.43 -16.27
C ALA A 280 -73.46 11.51 -16.96
N ALA A 281 -74.55 12.12 -17.44
CA ALA A 281 -75.51 11.47 -18.33
C ALA A 281 -74.91 11.21 -19.73
N ASP A 282 -75.41 10.20 -20.45
CA ASP A 282 -74.82 9.74 -21.72
C ASP A 282 -74.68 10.83 -22.80
N ALA A 283 -75.54 11.85 -22.78
CA ALA A 283 -75.48 12.97 -23.72
C ALA A 283 -74.27 13.91 -23.50
N GLU A 284 -73.70 13.98 -22.30
CA GLU A 284 -72.58 14.89 -21.96
C GLU A 284 -71.22 14.19 -21.91
N LYS A 285 -71.21 12.84 -21.86
CA LYS A 285 -69.99 12.04 -21.74
C LYS A 285 -68.99 12.27 -22.87
N THR A 286 -69.45 12.43 -24.11
CA THR A 286 -68.56 12.63 -25.26
C THR A 286 -67.81 13.95 -25.16
N THR A 287 -68.49 15.03 -24.78
CA THR A 287 -67.88 16.36 -24.63
C THR A 287 -66.89 16.42 -23.46
N LEU A 288 -67.25 15.79 -22.33
CA LEU A 288 -66.36 15.69 -21.16
C LEU A 288 -65.14 14.81 -21.45
N ALA A 289 -65.30 13.71 -22.20
CA ALA A 289 -64.20 12.86 -22.62
C ALA A 289 -63.21 13.60 -23.53
N THR A 290 -63.69 14.42 -24.48
CA THR A 290 -62.80 15.24 -25.33
C THR A 290 -62.04 16.28 -24.51
N ARG A 291 -62.68 16.93 -23.54
CA ARG A 291 -62.02 17.90 -22.64
C ARG A 291 -60.97 17.23 -21.74
N LEU A 292 -61.27 16.04 -21.23
CA LEU A 292 -60.33 15.25 -20.44
C LEU A 292 -59.12 14.85 -21.28
N GLN A 293 -59.32 14.42 -22.52
CA GLN A 293 -58.23 14.07 -23.43
C GLN A 293 -57.32 15.28 -23.73
N ALA A 294 -57.88 16.46 -23.95
CA ALA A 294 -57.11 17.69 -24.15
C ALA A 294 -56.29 18.07 -22.90
N ALA A 295 -56.87 17.94 -21.69
CA ALA A 295 -56.18 18.19 -20.43
C ALA A 295 -55.01 17.22 -20.21
N LEU A 296 -55.18 15.93 -20.54
CA LEU A 296 -54.11 14.93 -20.46
C LEU A 296 -52.97 15.20 -21.45
N GLN A 297 -53.28 15.64 -22.67
CA GLN A 297 -52.26 16.05 -23.64
C GLN A 297 -51.48 17.28 -23.17
N GLN A 298 -52.17 18.27 -22.59
CA GLN A 298 -51.53 19.44 -22.00
C GLN A 298 -50.59 19.06 -20.85
N GLN A 299 -50.99 18.11 -19.99
CA GLN A 299 -50.15 17.59 -18.92
C GLN A 299 -48.86 16.95 -19.44
N GLN A 300 -48.93 16.14 -20.50
CA GLN A 300 -47.75 15.52 -21.10
C GLN A 300 -46.79 16.57 -21.68
N LEU A 301 -47.30 17.60 -22.34
CA LEU A 301 -46.48 18.68 -22.89
C LEU A 301 -45.78 19.50 -21.78
N LEU A 302 -46.48 19.77 -20.67
CA LEU A 302 -45.89 20.44 -19.51
C LEU A 302 -44.79 19.59 -18.86
N GLN A 303 -44.96 18.26 -18.78
CA GLN A 303 -43.91 17.35 -18.29
C GLN A 303 -42.67 17.37 -19.19
N GLN A 304 -42.85 17.26 -20.51
CA GLN A 304 -41.74 17.33 -21.46
C GLN A 304 -40.99 18.67 -21.41
N THR A 305 -41.74 19.76 -21.19
CA THR A 305 -41.16 21.10 -21.05
C THR A 305 -40.33 21.23 -19.76
N LEU A 306 -40.81 20.65 -18.65
CA LEU A 306 -40.06 20.56 -17.39
C LEU A 306 -38.77 19.74 -17.54
N GLU A 307 -38.83 18.59 -18.22
CA GLU A 307 -37.65 17.78 -18.51
C GLU A 307 -36.64 18.54 -19.38
N THR A 308 -37.12 19.27 -20.38
CA THR A 308 -36.26 20.09 -21.24
C THR A 308 -35.62 21.25 -20.48
N ASN A 309 -36.36 21.89 -19.56
CA ASN A 309 -35.83 22.95 -18.69
C ASN A 309 -34.76 22.40 -17.74
N ALA A 310 -34.93 21.19 -17.20
CA ALA A 310 -33.94 20.53 -16.33
C ALA A 310 -32.63 20.13 -17.05
N LEU A 311 -32.63 20.09 -18.39
CA LEU A 311 -31.46 19.73 -19.21
C LEU A 311 -30.70 20.95 -19.76
N ARG A 312 -31.19 22.18 -19.55
CA ARG A 312 -30.55 23.43 -19.97
C ARG A 312 -29.59 23.97 -18.92
#